data_AF-A0A1S1U0F7-F1
#
_entry.id   AF-A0A1S1U0F7-F1
#
_cell.length_a   1.000
_cell.length_b   1.000
_cell.length_c   1.000
_cell.angle_alpha   90.00
_cell.angle_beta   90.00
_cell.angle_gamma   90.00
#
_symmetry.space_group_name_H-M   'P 1'
#
loop_
_entity.id
_entity.type
_entity.pdbx_description
1 polymer ?
#
loop_
_entity_poly.entity_id
_entity_poly.type
_entity_poly.pdbx_seq_one_letter_code
_entity_poly.pdbx_strand_id
1 'polypeptide(L)' 'MGEVVNLRQARKQKARIAKERLAGENRALHGRSKAQRERDRLNSDSAEKFMDGHRREKPGDPNKR' A
#
# COMPACT_ATOMS: atom_id res chain seq x y z
N MET A 1 14.85 43.20 -1.15
CA MET A 1 14.39 42.73 -2.47
C MET A 1 13.68 41.41 -2.27
N GLY A 2 12.42 41.29 -2.68
CA GLY A 2 11.63 40.07 -2.49
C GLY A 2 11.65 39.21 -3.74
N GLU A 3 11.94 37.92 -3.59
CA GLU A 3 11.93 36.97 -4.69
C GLU A 3 10.48 36.73 -5.14
N VAL A 4 10.14 37.14 -6.36
CA VAL A 4 8.78 36.98 -6.91
C VAL A 4 8.65 35.55 -7.41
N VAL A 5 8.08 34.68 -6.58
CA VAL A 5 7.88 33.27 -6.94
C VAL A 5 6.58 33.11 -7.74
N ASN A 6 6.67 32.51 -8.92
CA ASN A 6 5.50 32.22 -9.73
C ASN A 6 4.69 31.03 -9.17
N LEU A 7 3.61 31.34 -8.45
CA LEU A 7 2.74 30.34 -7.82
C LEU A 7 2.11 29.36 -8.83
N ARG A 8 1.88 29.77 -10.09
CA ARG A 8 1.35 28.87 -11.12
C ARG A 8 2.35 27.77 -11.46
N GLN A 9 3.63 28.12 -11.60
CA GLN A 9 4.70 27.14 -11.86
C GLN A 9 4.88 26.20 -10.65
N ALA A 10 4.89 26.75 -9.43
CA ALA A 10 4.99 25.96 -8.20
C ALA A 10 3.84 24.92 -8.08
N ARG A 11 2.59 25.34 -8.33
CA ARG A 11 1.43 24.43 -8.32
C ARG A 11 1.54 23.34 -9.39
N LYS A 12 1.97 23.69 -10.60
CA LYS A 12 2.18 22.73 -11.70
C LYS A 12 3.26 21.69 -11.33
N GLN A 13 4.34 22.13 -10.70
CA GLN A 13 5.41 21.24 -10.27
C GLN A 13 4.94 20.29 -9.16
N LYS A 14 4.21 20.80 -8.16
CA LYS A 14 3.57 19.96 -7.13
C LYS A 14 2.65 18.90 -7.74
N ALA A 15 1.81 19.27 -8.71
CA ALA A 15 0.93 18.34 -9.39
C ALA A 15 1.69 17.26 -10.19
N ARG A 16 2.81 17.63 -10.84
CA ARG A 16 3.66 16.68 -11.56
C ARG A 16 4.30 15.66 -10.60
N ILE A 17 4.88 16.13 -9.50
CA ILE A 17 5.49 15.27 -8.47
C ILE A 17 4.46 14.28 -7.90
N ALA A 18 3.25 14.75 -7.59
CA ALA A 18 2.18 13.89 -7.09
C ALA A 18 1.81 12.78 -8.09
N LYS A 19 1.72 13.12 -9.39
CA LYS A 19 1.46 12.14 -10.46
C LYS A 19 2.60 11.13 -10.61
N GLU A 20 3.85 11.57 -10.54
CA GLU A 20 5.01 10.67 -10.62
C GLU A 20 5.07 9.69 -9.44
N ARG A 21 4.76 10.17 -8.24
CA ARG A 21 4.66 9.32 -7.04
C ARG A 21 3.58 8.25 -7.21
N LEU A 22 2.36 8.65 -7.59
CA LEU A 22 1.26 7.72 -7.89
C LEU A 22 1.63 6.71 -8.98
N ALA A 23 2.32 7.15 -10.03
CA ALA A 23 2.77 6.26 -11.09
C ALA A 23 3.85 5.25 -10.59
N GLY A 24 4.71 5.67 -9.67
CA GLY A 24 5.68 4.79 -9.00
C GLY A 24 4.98 3.73 -8.15
N GLU A 25 4.03 4.14 -7.32
CA GLU A 25 3.20 3.24 -6.50
C GLU A 25 2.43 2.25 -7.40
N ASN A 26 1.80 2.74 -8.47
CA ASN A 26 1.07 1.90 -9.42
C ASN A 26 2.00 0.95 -10.20
N ARG A 27 3.22 1.35 -10.57
CA ARG A 27 4.20 0.42 -11.15
C ARG A 27 4.61 -0.65 -10.16
N ALA A 28 4.77 -0.31 -8.88
CA ALA A 28 5.10 -1.29 -7.84
C ALA A 28 3.92 -2.23 -7.50
N LEU A 29 2.67 -1.78 -7.67
CA LEU A 29 1.46 -2.58 -7.44
C LEU A 29 1.10 -3.43 -8.66
N HIS A 30 1.06 -2.83 -9.84
CA HIS A 30 0.62 -3.45 -11.09
C HIS A 30 1.75 -4.02 -11.95
N GLY A 31 3.00 -3.61 -11.72
CA GLY A 31 4.19 -4.19 -12.37
C GLY A 31 4.64 -5.52 -11.75
N ARG A 32 3.99 -5.97 -10.66
CA ARG A 32 4.25 -7.31 -10.13
C ARG A 32 3.71 -8.36 -11.10
N SER A 33 4.57 -9.32 -11.43
CA SER A 33 4.17 -10.46 -12.24
C SER A 33 3.10 -11.29 -11.52
N LYS A 34 2.31 -12.08 -12.27
CA LYS A 34 1.29 -12.97 -11.68
C LYS A 34 1.93 -13.90 -10.64
N ALA A 35 3.11 -14.44 -10.93
CA ALA A 35 3.86 -15.32 -10.04
C ALA A 35 4.27 -14.65 -8.71
N GLN A 36 4.65 -13.37 -8.74
CA GLN A 36 4.98 -12.62 -7.51
C GLN A 36 3.73 -12.38 -6.66
N ARG A 37 2.62 -11.98 -7.27
CA ARG A 37 1.34 -11.80 -6.55
C ARG A 37 0.85 -13.11 -5.94
N GLU A 38 1.02 -14.22 -6.64
CA GLU A 38 0.61 -15.54 -6.16
C GLU A 38 1.48 -16.02 -5.00
N ARG A 39 2.81 -15.82 -5.08
CA ARG A 39 3.71 -16.06 -3.95
C ARG A 39 3.31 -15.26 -2.71
N ASP A 40 3.05 -13.96 -2.87
CA ASP A 40 2.65 -13.09 -1.76
C ASP A 40 1.34 -13.59 -1.12
N ARG A 41 0.35 -14.00 -1.93
CA ARG A 41 -0.90 -14.59 -1.43
C ARG A 41 -0.67 -15.89 -0.67
N LEU A 42 0.11 -16.81 -1.23
CA LEU A 42 0.38 -18.08 -0.55
C LEU A 42 1.09 -17.85 0.78
N ASN A 43 1.99 -16.87 0.85
CA ASN A 43 2.65 -16.47 2.08
C ASN A 43 1.67 -15.87 3.09
N SER A 44 0.77 -14.97 2.67
CA SER A 44 -0.25 -14.40 3.55
C SER A 44 -1.20 -15.47 4.08
N ASP A 45 -1.68 -16.35 3.22
CA ASP A 45 -2.61 -17.43 3.59
C ASP A 45 -1.95 -18.42 4.56
N SER A 46 -0.67 -18.73 4.36
CA SER A 46 0.09 -19.60 5.26
C SER A 46 0.30 -18.94 6.62
N ALA A 47 0.59 -17.64 6.64
CA ALA A 47 0.71 -16.87 7.86
C ALA A 47 -0.63 -16.77 8.62
N GLU A 48 -1.74 -16.50 7.93
CA GLU A 48 -3.08 -16.48 8.51
C GLU A 48 -3.44 -17.83 9.11
N LYS A 49 -3.27 -18.92 8.36
CA LYS A 49 -3.51 -20.28 8.86
C LYS A 49 -2.64 -20.63 10.06
N PHE A 50 -1.38 -20.20 10.05
CA PHE A 50 -0.49 -20.36 11.19
C PHE A 50 -1.04 -19.62 12.41
N MET A 51 -1.41 -18.34 12.27
CA MET A 51 -1.97 -17.55 13.37
C MET A 51 -3.30 -18.11 13.88
N ASP A 52 -4.20 -18.52 12.98
CA ASP A 52 -5.48 -19.13 13.32
C ASP A 52 -5.31 -20.48 14.03
N GLY A 53 -4.34 -21.31 13.61
CA GLY A 53 -4.01 -22.55 14.30
C GLY A 53 -3.47 -22.35 15.72
N HIS A 54 -2.85 -21.21 15.99
CA HIS A 54 -2.37 -20.82 17.33
C HIS A 54 -3.37 -19.96 18.11
N ARG A 55 -4.53 -19.65 17.51
CA ARG A 55 -5.55 -18.82 18.15
C ARG A 55 -6.25 -19.63 19.23
N ARG A 56 -6.09 -19.19 20.48
CA ARG A 56 -6.74 -19.79 21.66
C ARG A 56 -8.20 -19.35 21.83
N GLU A 57 -8.58 -18.23 21.20
CA GLU A 57 -9.95 -17.71 21.21
C GLU A 57 -10.83 -18.52 20.25
N LYS A 58 -12.02 -18.92 20.71
CA LYS A 58 -13.01 -19.54 19.83
C LYS A 58 -13.54 -18.49 18.83
N PRO A 59 -13.69 -18.82 17.54
CA PRO A 59 -14.36 -17.91 16.61
C PRO A 59 -15.81 -17.73 17.09
N GLY A 60 -16.13 -16.53 17.60
CA GLY A 60 -17.43 -16.19 18.18
C GLY A 60 -17.44 -15.88 19.69
N ASP A 61 -16.29 -15.72 20.34
CA ASP A 61 -16.26 -15.27 21.74
C ASP A 61 -16.81 -13.82 21.88
N PRO A 62 -17.92 -13.59 22.59
CA PRO A 62 -18.57 -12.29 22.70
C PRO A 62 -17.80 -11.27 23.55
N ASN A 63 -16.64 -11.64 24.12
CA ASN A 63 -15.86 -10.79 25.02
C ASN A 63 -14.67 -10.06 24.34
N LYS A 64 -14.83 -9.67 23.06
CA LYS A 64 -13.87 -8.80 22.38
C LYS A 64 -14.34 -7.35 22.43
N ARG A 65 -13.76 -6.56 23.34
CA ARG A 65 -13.82 -5.09 23.36
C ARG A 65 -12.81 -4.49 22.41
#